data_AF-A0A7C4P1B1-F1
#
_entry.id   AF-A0A7C4P1B1-F1
#
_cell.length_a   1.000
_cell.length_b   1.000
_cell.length_c   1.000
_cell.angle_alpha   90.00
_cell.angle_beta   90.00
_cell.angle_gamma   90.00
#
_symmetry.space_group_name_H-M   'P 1'
#
loop_
_entity.id
_entity.type
_entity.pdbx_description
1 polymer ?
#
loop_
_entity_poly.entity_id
_entity_poly.type
_entity_poly.pdbx_seq_one_letter_code
_entity_poly.pdbx_strand_id
1 'polypeptide(L)'
;MKLNYNFAFLDETTKREIRRTILKAIAIPGYQVPFASRELPIAKGWGTGGLQITLSIIGPDDVLKVIDQGCDYSVNAVNIRKFIKAMTGVETTTDTTKAAIIQTRHRVPEEPLRQDQILVLQVPYPEPLRLVEPSEEETRRMHAEMDYGKMYLYLYEDILRYGEITIGARYPVLVNKRYIMDPTPIPRWDVPKLNMADNLFLFGAGREKKIYAVPPYTTVEPLEFEDFKFRVEDFSGKACYKCGATDTFLDEIVEDGT
;
A
#
# COMPACT_ATOMS: atom_id res chain seq x y z
N MET A 1 -31.17 14.26 -1.87
CA MET A 1 -30.95 14.69 -0.47
C MET A 1 -29.53 15.23 -0.38
N LYS A 2 -29.31 16.53 -0.15
CA LYS A 2 -27.95 17.06 0.07
C LYS A 2 -27.48 16.54 1.43
N LEU A 3 -26.50 15.65 1.42
CA LEU A 3 -25.84 15.16 2.63
C LEU A 3 -25.17 16.34 3.33
N ASN A 4 -25.52 16.60 4.60
CA ASN A 4 -25.02 17.76 5.36
C ASN A 4 -23.65 17.47 6.00
N TYR A 5 -22.71 16.95 5.21
CA TYR A 5 -21.33 16.67 5.61
C TYR A 5 -20.38 17.65 4.91
N ASN A 6 -19.18 17.85 5.48
CA ASN A 6 -18.12 18.55 4.78
C ASN A 6 -17.74 17.78 3.49
N PHE A 7 -17.21 18.46 2.48
CA PHE A 7 -16.67 17.79 1.30
C PHE A 7 -15.67 16.70 1.73
N ALA A 8 -15.78 15.50 1.18
CA ALA A 8 -14.96 14.36 1.58
C ALA A 8 -15.08 13.97 3.07
N PHE A 9 -16.22 14.22 3.71
CA PHE A 9 -16.60 13.80 5.07
C PHE A 9 -15.80 14.42 6.23
N LEU A 10 -14.47 14.41 6.17
CA LEU A 10 -13.58 14.91 7.21
C LEU A 10 -13.67 16.43 7.36
N ASP A 11 -13.55 16.93 8.59
CA ASP A 11 -13.39 18.37 8.84
C ASP A 11 -12.02 18.89 8.34
N GLU A 12 -11.93 20.19 8.08
CA GLU A 12 -10.72 20.81 7.52
C GLU A 12 -9.51 20.77 8.47
N THR A 13 -9.73 20.70 9.79
CA THR A 13 -8.63 20.59 10.75
C THR A 13 -7.99 19.22 10.68
N THR A 14 -8.80 18.17 10.58
CA THR A 14 -8.37 16.78 10.38
C THR A 14 -7.64 16.64 9.04
N LYS A 15 -8.20 17.15 7.94
CA LYS A 15 -7.51 17.15 6.63
C LYS A 15 -6.15 17.85 6.69
N ARG A 16 -6.08 19.02 7.33
CA ARG A 16 -4.83 19.78 7.48
C ARG A 16 -3.77 19.01 8.26
N GLU A 17 -4.16 18.28 9.30
CA GLU A 17 -3.22 17.42 10.04
C GLU A 17 -2.69 16.29 9.17
N ILE A 18 -3.58 15.55 8.49
CA ILE A 18 -3.22 14.46 7.59
C ILE A 18 -2.30 14.96 6.46
N ARG A 19 -2.61 16.10 5.84
CA ARG A 19 -1.77 16.72 4.80
C ARG A 19 -0.36 17.05 5.30
N ARG A 20 -0.22 17.57 6.53
CA ARG A 20 1.11 17.81 7.13
C ARG A 20 1.88 16.51 7.37
N THR A 21 1.18 15.46 7.80
CA THR A 21 1.76 14.14 8.00
C THR A 21 2.22 13.54 6.67
N ILE A 22 1.41 13.66 5.61
CA ILE A 22 1.77 13.24 4.24
C ILE A 22 3.04 13.98 3.78
N LEU A 23 3.11 15.30 3.96
CA LEU A 23 4.31 16.07 3.58
C LEU A 23 5.56 15.61 4.34
N LYS A 24 5.45 15.28 5.64
CA LYS A 24 6.55 14.69 6.40
C LYS A 24 6.94 13.30 5.89
N ALA A 25 5.96 12.48 5.55
CA ALA A 25 6.19 11.14 5.00
C ALA A 25 6.92 11.19 3.65
N ILE A 26 6.54 12.14 2.79
CA ILE A 26 7.22 12.38 1.51
C ILE A 26 8.67 12.84 1.74
N ALA A 27 8.89 13.75 2.71
CA ALA A 27 10.23 14.26 3.03
C ALA A 27 11.14 13.23 3.73
N ILE A 28 10.58 12.16 4.29
CA ILE A 28 11.31 11.10 4.98
C ILE A 28 10.85 9.73 4.43
N PRO A 29 11.26 9.37 3.20
CA PRO A 29 10.76 8.18 2.51
C PRO A 29 10.93 6.90 3.34
N GLY A 30 9.87 6.10 3.43
CA GLY A 30 9.83 4.85 4.20
C GLY A 30 9.66 5.01 5.72
N TYR A 31 9.71 6.22 6.28
CA TYR A 31 9.49 6.45 7.70
C TYR A 31 7.99 6.49 8.06
N GLN A 32 7.64 5.76 9.12
CA GLN A 32 6.27 5.66 9.64
C GLN A 32 5.90 6.88 10.49
N VAL A 33 5.35 7.93 9.85
CA VAL A 33 4.94 9.17 10.54
C VAL A 33 3.65 8.92 11.34
N PRO A 34 3.64 9.15 12.67
CA PRO A 34 2.41 9.07 13.46
C PRO A 34 1.40 10.16 13.07
N PHE A 35 0.11 9.82 13.04
CA PHE A 35 -0.96 10.79 12.79
C PHE A 35 -2.19 10.56 13.69
N ALA A 36 -3.00 11.58 13.85
CA ALA A 36 -4.20 11.51 14.69
C ALA A 36 -5.39 10.88 13.94
N SER A 37 -5.33 9.57 13.67
CA SER A 37 -6.41 8.84 13.00
C SER A 37 -7.76 9.03 13.69
N ARG A 38 -8.78 9.33 12.90
CA ARG A 38 -10.17 9.46 13.33
C ARG A 38 -10.93 8.16 13.10
N GLU A 39 -12.06 8.05 13.80
CA GLU A 39 -13.03 7.00 13.51
C GLU A 39 -13.83 7.39 12.28
N LEU A 40 -14.04 6.41 11.40
CA LEU A 40 -14.78 6.56 10.15
C LEU A 40 -15.99 5.62 10.18
N PRO A 41 -17.01 5.84 9.34
CA PRO A 41 -18.18 4.98 9.24
C PRO A 41 -17.89 3.65 8.51
N ILE A 42 -16.70 3.08 8.75
CA ILE A 42 -16.24 1.78 8.30
C ILE A 42 -15.42 1.17 9.44
N ALA A 43 -15.58 -0.13 9.70
CA ALA A 43 -14.86 -0.82 10.77
C ALA A 43 -13.32 -0.64 10.64
N LYS A 44 -12.63 -0.46 11.78
CA LYS A 44 -11.16 -0.42 11.81
C LYS A 44 -10.60 -1.71 11.21
N GLY A 45 -9.53 -1.59 10.40
CA GLY A 45 -8.95 -2.71 9.66
C GLY A 45 -9.46 -2.87 8.23
N TRP A 46 -10.55 -2.19 7.85
CA TRP A 46 -11.10 -2.20 6.50
C TRP A 46 -10.63 -0.98 5.68
N GLY A 47 -9.33 -0.65 5.77
CA GLY A 47 -8.73 0.40 4.93
C GLY A 47 -8.91 1.83 5.41
N THR A 48 -9.24 2.06 6.69
CA THR A 48 -9.51 3.40 7.23
C THR A 48 -8.36 4.39 7.10
N GLY A 49 -7.10 3.93 7.08
CA GLY A 49 -5.94 4.81 6.85
C GLY A 49 -5.88 5.33 5.42
N GLY A 50 -5.94 4.43 4.43
CA GLY A 50 -6.01 4.80 3.02
C GLY A 50 -7.21 5.70 2.72
N LEU A 51 -8.39 5.39 3.30
CA LEU A 51 -9.56 6.24 3.14
C LEU A 51 -9.35 7.66 3.69
N GLN A 52 -8.74 7.81 4.88
CA GLN A 52 -8.45 9.14 5.43
C GLN A 52 -7.47 9.95 4.56
N ILE A 53 -6.47 9.29 3.97
CA ILE A 53 -5.55 9.91 3.02
C ILE A 53 -6.34 10.40 1.81
N THR A 54 -7.10 9.52 1.15
CA THR A 54 -7.87 9.85 -0.05
C THR A 54 -8.83 11.02 0.22
N LEU A 55 -9.62 10.96 1.29
CA LEU A 55 -10.53 12.04 1.68
C LEU A 55 -9.83 13.38 1.99
N SER A 56 -8.54 13.33 2.32
CA SER A 56 -7.76 14.53 2.62
C SER A 56 -7.10 15.14 1.39
N ILE A 57 -6.82 14.35 0.34
CA ILE A 57 -6.11 14.83 -0.85
C ILE A 57 -7.02 15.03 -2.07
N ILE A 58 -8.15 14.35 -2.13
CA ILE A 58 -9.05 14.40 -3.29
C ILE A 58 -9.64 15.80 -3.49
N GLY A 59 -9.61 16.27 -4.74
CA GLY A 59 -10.25 17.48 -5.24
C GLY A 59 -11.56 17.18 -5.97
N PRO A 60 -12.37 18.22 -6.26
CA PRO A 60 -13.67 18.06 -6.93
C PRO A 60 -13.56 17.59 -8.39
N ASP A 61 -12.45 17.87 -9.06
CA ASP A 61 -12.22 17.54 -10.47
C ASP A 61 -11.42 16.23 -10.66
N ASP A 62 -11.04 15.57 -9.56
CA ASP A 62 -10.30 14.31 -9.63
C ASP A 62 -11.17 13.16 -10.13
N VAL A 63 -10.55 12.23 -10.84
CA VAL A 63 -11.16 10.94 -11.18
C VAL A 63 -10.61 9.87 -10.25
N LEU A 64 -11.50 9.18 -9.54
CA LEU A 64 -11.13 8.18 -8.53
C LEU A 64 -11.25 6.74 -9.07
N LYS A 65 -10.21 5.93 -8.87
CA LYS A 65 -10.29 4.46 -8.97
C LYS A 65 -10.11 3.84 -7.59
N VAL A 66 -10.87 2.79 -7.30
CA VAL A 66 -10.74 2.03 -6.03
C VAL A 66 -10.75 0.54 -6.35
N ILE A 67 -9.73 -0.17 -5.88
CA ILE A 67 -9.57 -1.62 -6.07
C ILE A 67 -9.24 -2.31 -4.73
N ASP A 68 -9.63 -3.58 -4.62
CA ASP A 68 -9.19 -4.50 -3.56
C ASP A 68 -8.94 -5.85 -4.22
N GLN A 69 -7.79 -6.48 -3.93
CA GLN A 69 -7.28 -7.65 -4.67
C GLN A 69 -7.18 -7.41 -6.18
N GLY A 70 -6.88 -6.17 -6.61
CA GLY A 70 -6.83 -5.83 -8.04
C GLY A 70 -8.19 -5.69 -8.72
N CYS A 71 -9.29 -5.89 -8.00
CA CYS A 71 -10.65 -5.85 -8.54
C CYS A 71 -11.43 -4.62 -8.08
N ASP A 72 -12.03 -3.89 -9.03
CA ASP A 72 -12.91 -2.75 -8.78
C ASP A 72 -14.28 -3.15 -8.16
N TYR A 73 -14.66 -4.41 -8.30
CA TYR A 73 -16.00 -4.91 -7.95
C TYR A 73 -16.05 -5.74 -6.67
N SER A 74 -14.92 -5.88 -5.97
CA SER A 74 -14.90 -6.46 -4.63
C SER A 74 -15.77 -5.65 -3.66
N VAL A 75 -16.33 -6.32 -2.65
CA VAL A 75 -17.26 -5.71 -1.68
C VAL A 75 -16.66 -4.45 -1.04
N ASN A 76 -15.40 -4.54 -0.61
CA ASN A 76 -14.70 -3.43 0.05
C ASN A 76 -14.43 -2.27 -0.94
N ALA A 77 -13.95 -2.55 -2.16
CA ALA A 77 -13.71 -1.51 -3.16
C ALA A 77 -15.00 -0.78 -3.55
N VAL A 78 -16.09 -1.50 -3.75
CA VAL A 78 -17.41 -0.94 -4.05
C VAL A 78 -17.89 -0.04 -2.91
N ASN A 79 -17.77 -0.48 -1.66
CA ASN A 79 -18.22 0.29 -0.50
C ASN A 79 -17.40 1.57 -0.30
N ILE A 80 -16.07 1.48 -0.39
CA ILE A 80 -15.18 2.65 -0.29
C ILE A 80 -15.46 3.63 -1.43
N ARG A 81 -15.56 3.15 -2.68
CA ARG A 81 -15.85 4.00 -3.85
C ARG A 81 -17.20 4.69 -3.72
N LYS A 82 -18.25 3.95 -3.33
CA LYS A 82 -19.60 4.52 -3.09
C LYS A 82 -19.56 5.57 -2.00
N PHE A 83 -18.83 5.31 -0.90
CA PHE A 83 -18.69 6.27 0.19
C PHE A 83 -18.00 7.55 -0.27
N ILE A 84 -16.83 7.44 -0.92
CA ILE A 84 -16.10 8.63 -1.40
C ILE A 84 -16.96 9.40 -2.42
N LYS A 85 -17.58 8.71 -3.38
CA LYS A 85 -18.48 9.33 -4.37
C LYS A 85 -19.67 10.04 -3.70
N ALA A 86 -20.28 9.44 -2.68
CA ALA A 86 -21.38 10.08 -1.94
C ALA A 86 -20.94 11.34 -1.17
N MET A 87 -19.70 11.38 -0.68
CA MET A 87 -19.17 12.48 0.13
C MET A 87 -18.50 13.60 -0.70
N THR A 88 -18.19 13.34 -1.97
CA THR A 88 -17.42 14.26 -2.82
C THR A 88 -18.10 14.59 -4.14
N GLY A 89 -18.90 13.67 -4.69
CA GLY A 89 -19.49 13.80 -6.03
C GLY A 89 -18.51 13.56 -7.17
N VAL A 90 -17.24 13.20 -6.90
CA VAL A 90 -16.23 12.99 -7.95
C VAL A 90 -16.60 11.90 -8.95
N GLU A 91 -16.06 12.03 -10.15
CA GLU A 91 -16.12 10.97 -11.15
C GLU A 91 -15.30 9.76 -10.71
N THR A 92 -15.76 8.58 -11.14
CA THR A 92 -15.11 7.31 -10.79
C THR A 92 -14.86 6.47 -12.03
N THR A 93 -13.72 5.79 -12.08
CA THR A 93 -13.32 4.97 -13.22
C THR A 93 -12.85 3.58 -12.80
N THR A 94 -12.91 2.63 -13.72
CA THR A 94 -12.24 1.32 -13.63
C THR A 94 -10.96 1.27 -14.46
N ASP A 95 -10.68 2.29 -15.26
CA ASP A 95 -9.50 2.43 -16.12
C ASP A 95 -8.38 3.12 -15.33
N THR A 96 -7.26 2.41 -15.11
CA THR A 96 -6.13 2.94 -14.32
C THR A 96 -5.57 4.20 -14.95
N THR A 97 -5.54 4.29 -16.28
CA THR A 97 -4.97 5.42 -17.03
C THR A 97 -5.82 6.68 -16.95
N LYS A 98 -7.08 6.59 -16.48
CA LYS A 98 -7.95 7.77 -16.31
C LYS A 98 -7.99 8.30 -14.89
N ALA A 99 -7.49 7.55 -13.92
CA ALA A 99 -7.54 7.96 -12.52
C ALA A 99 -6.51 9.05 -12.23
N ALA A 100 -6.86 10.01 -11.38
CA ALA A 100 -5.91 10.90 -10.71
C ALA A 100 -5.45 10.28 -9.39
N ILE A 101 -6.38 9.67 -8.64
CA ILE A 101 -6.12 8.96 -7.40
C ILE A 101 -6.61 7.52 -7.52
N ILE A 102 -5.74 6.57 -7.16
CA ILE A 102 -6.07 5.15 -7.09
C ILE A 102 -5.94 4.71 -5.65
N GLN A 103 -7.05 4.38 -5.00
CA GLN A 103 -7.01 3.75 -3.67
C GLN A 103 -7.02 2.23 -3.81
N THR A 104 -6.00 1.56 -3.29
CA THR A 104 -5.83 0.12 -3.47
C THR A 104 -5.63 -0.62 -2.14
N ARG A 105 -6.02 -1.89 -2.14
CA ARG A 105 -5.68 -2.87 -1.11
C ARG A 105 -5.08 -4.11 -1.78
N HIS A 106 -3.89 -4.48 -1.32
CA HIS A 106 -3.13 -5.69 -1.67
C HIS A 106 -2.63 -5.82 -3.12
N ARG A 107 -2.83 -4.83 -3.99
CA ARG A 107 -2.29 -4.87 -5.36
C ARG A 107 -1.78 -3.52 -5.83
N VAL A 108 -0.73 -3.51 -6.63
CA VAL A 108 -0.37 -2.40 -7.52
C VAL A 108 -0.84 -2.76 -8.93
N PRO A 109 -1.52 -1.85 -9.67
CA PRO A 109 -1.93 -2.11 -11.04
C PRO A 109 -0.79 -2.66 -11.92
N GLU A 110 -1.14 -3.49 -12.91
CA GLU A 110 -0.17 -3.95 -13.93
C GLU A 110 0.20 -2.80 -14.88
N GLU A 111 -0.77 -1.94 -15.19
CA GLU A 111 -0.55 -0.75 -16.01
C GLU A 111 0.40 0.22 -15.29
N PRO A 112 1.49 0.67 -15.97
CA PRO A 112 2.38 1.69 -15.42
C PRO A 112 1.61 2.97 -15.07
N LEU A 113 1.90 3.52 -13.90
CA LEU A 113 1.26 4.74 -13.42
C LEU A 113 1.99 5.97 -13.94
N ARG A 114 1.23 7.01 -14.27
CA ARG A 114 1.78 8.29 -14.73
C ARG A 114 2.26 9.14 -13.55
N GLN A 115 3.11 10.11 -13.85
CA GLN A 115 3.70 11.03 -12.87
C GLN A 115 2.68 11.84 -12.05
N ASP A 116 1.53 12.17 -12.63
CA ASP A 116 0.46 12.93 -11.97
C ASP A 116 -0.46 12.06 -11.10
N GLN A 117 -0.29 10.73 -11.12
CA GLN A 117 -1.14 9.83 -10.34
C GLN A 117 -0.62 9.64 -8.92
N ILE A 118 -1.57 9.47 -7.98
CA ILE A 118 -1.28 9.12 -6.60
C ILE A 118 -1.90 7.76 -6.28
N LEU A 119 -1.06 6.79 -5.92
CA LEU A 119 -1.51 5.47 -5.44
C LEU A 119 -1.56 5.48 -3.92
N VAL A 120 -2.75 5.27 -3.36
CA VAL A 120 -3.01 5.23 -1.91
C VAL A 120 -3.23 3.78 -1.47
N LEU A 121 -2.24 3.22 -0.77
CA LEU A 121 -2.25 1.85 -0.28
C LEU A 121 -2.84 1.75 1.13
N GLN A 122 -3.80 0.84 1.30
CA GLN A 122 -4.37 0.49 2.59
C GLN A 122 -3.41 -0.43 3.35
N VAL A 123 -3.04 -0.05 4.58
CA VAL A 123 -2.05 -0.77 5.39
C VAL A 123 -2.69 -1.33 6.66
N PRO A 124 -2.68 -2.65 6.88
CA PRO A 124 -3.09 -3.23 8.16
C PRO A 124 -1.99 -3.09 9.22
N TYR A 125 -0.74 -3.27 8.84
CA TYR A 125 0.42 -3.30 9.73
C TYR A 125 1.58 -2.53 9.07
N PRO A 126 1.98 -1.37 9.62
CA PRO A 126 3.00 -0.50 9.01
C PRO A 126 4.43 -0.85 9.41
N GLU A 127 4.61 -1.62 10.48
CA GLU A 127 5.91 -1.88 11.10
C GLU A 127 6.54 -3.15 10.51
N PRO A 128 7.58 -3.04 9.65
CA PRO A 128 8.23 -4.21 9.06
C PRO A 128 8.94 -5.08 10.10
N LEU A 129 9.43 -4.51 11.22
CA LEU A 129 10.16 -5.24 12.25
C LEU A 129 9.27 -6.03 13.21
N ARG A 130 7.94 -5.99 13.05
CA ARG A 130 7.01 -6.62 14.01
C ARG A 130 7.16 -8.14 14.11
N LEU A 131 7.71 -8.78 13.09
CA LEU A 131 8.03 -10.22 13.10
C LEU A 131 9.17 -10.57 14.06
N VAL A 132 10.07 -9.63 14.33
CA VAL A 132 11.30 -9.85 15.11
C VAL A 132 11.33 -9.06 16.43
N GLU A 133 10.47 -8.06 16.56
CA GLU A 133 10.38 -7.21 17.74
C GLU A 133 8.92 -6.76 17.99
N PRO A 134 8.26 -7.26 19.05
CA PRO A 134 6.88 -6.90 19.37
C PRO A 134 6.75 -5.50 20.00
N SER A 135 7.80 -4.89 20.55
CA SER A 135 7.72 -3.58 21.20
C SER A 135 7.84 -2.42 20.20
N GLU A 136 6.82 -1.55 20.13
CA GLU A 136 6.87 -0.30 19.34
C GLU A 136 7.99 0.65 19.80
N GLU A 137 8.30 0.67 21.09
CA GLU A 137 9.39 1.50 21.62
C GLU A 137 10.73 1.04 21.05
N GLU A 138 10.97 -0.28 21.05
CA GLU A 138 12.19 -0.85 20.50
C GLU A 138 12.26 -0.72 18.98
N THR A 139 11.18 -0.99 18.24
CA THR A 139 11.23 -0.83 16.77
C THR A 139 11.50 0.63 16.39
N ARG A 140 10.96 1.61 17.14
CA ARG A 140 11.28 3.03 16.94
C ARG A 140 12.77 3.34 17.18
N ARG A 141 13.38 2.78 18.22
CA ARG A 141 14.84 2.90 18.46
C ARG A 141 15.62 2.28 17.30
N MET A 142 15.27 1.05 16.90
CA MET A 142 15.90 0.35 15.78
C MET A 142 15.84 1.16 14.48
N HIS A 143 14.67 1.73 14.14
CA HIS A 143 14.53 2.63 12.99
C HIS A 143 15.42 3.88 13.10
N ALA A 144 15.50 4.50 14.28
CA ALA A 144 16.33 5.67 14.51
C ALA A 144 17.82 5.35 14.33
N GLU A 145 18.27 4.19 14.80
CA GLU A 145 19.67 3.75 14.80
C GLU A 145 20.08 3.01 13.52
N MET A 146 19.14 2.70 12.62
CA MET A 146 19.37 1.78 11.48
C MET A 146 19.75 0.36 11.94
N ASP A 147 19.28 -0.07 13.11
CA ASP A 147 19.53 -1.40 13.64
C ASP A 147 18.54 -2.40 13.02
N TYR A 148 18.90 -2.92 11.84
CA TYR A 148 18.07 -3.86 11.09
C TYR A 148 18.59 -5.29 11.10
N GLY A 149 19.62 -5.59 11.89
CA GLY A 149 20.27 -6.90 11.93
C GLY A 149 19.30 -8.04 12.23
N LYS A 150 18.33 -7.83 13.15
CA LYS A 150 17.32 -8.84 13.48
C LYS A 150 16.46 -9.24 12.28
N MET A 151 16.13 -8.31 11.39
CA MET A 151 15.35 -8.62 10.18
C MET A 151 16.17 -9.46 9.20
N TYR A 152 17.42 -9.12 8.96
CA TYR A 152 18.29 -9.95 8.13
C TYR A 152 18.49 -11.34 8.72
N LEU A 153 18.68 -11.46 10.04
CA LEU A 153 18.77 -12.77 10.70
C LEU A 153 17.52 -13.61 10.46
N TYR A 154 16.34 -13.02 10.63
CA TYR A 154 15.06 -13.69 10.38
C TYR A 154 14.95 -14.22 8.93
N LEU A 155 15.31 -13.40 7.93
CA LEU A 155 15.31 -13.85 6.54
C LEU A 155 16.31 -14.98 6.28
N TYR A 156 17.47 -14.95 6.95
CA TYR A 156 18.49 -15.99 6.81
C TYR A 156 18.08 -17.30 7.48
N GLU A 157 17.41 -17.25 8.63
CA GLU A 157 16.84 -18.42 9.30
C GLU A 157 15.82 -19.14 8.42
N ASP A 158 14.99 -18.40 7.68
CA ASP A 158 14.07 -18.96 6.69
C ASP A 158 14.82 -19.74 5.59
N ILE A 159 15.89 -19.15 5.03
CA ILE A 159 16.72 -19.80 4.02
C ILE A 159 17.32 -21.10 4.56
N LEU A 160 17.86 -21.09 5.78
CA LEU A 160 18.43 -22.29 6.39
C LEU A 160 17.39 -23.39 6.64
N ARG A 161 16.16 -23.01 6.99
CA ARG A 161 15.12 -23.95 7.40
C ARG A 161 14.30 -24.50 6.24
N TYR A 162 14.06 -23.68 5.22
CA TYR A 162 13.13 -23.97 4.12
C TYR A 162 13.80 -23.96 2.74
N GLY A 163 15.06 -23.52 2.65
CA GLY A 163 15.73 -23.31 1.38
C GLY A 163 15.26 -22.06 0.64
N GLU A 164 14.34 -21.29 1.24
CA GLU A 164 13.81 -20.05 0.70
C GLU A 164 13.32 -19.11 1.80
N ILE A 165 13.20 -17.83 1.47
CA ILE A 165 12.48 -16.86 2.30
C ILE A 165 10.98 -17.14 2.14
N THR A 166 10.22 -17.29 3.23
CA THR A 166 8.81 -17.73 3.19
C THR A 166 7.80 -16.58 3.11
N ILE A 167 8.25 -15.33 3.20
CA ILE A 167 7.40 -14.13 3.20
C ILE A 167 6.74 -13.91 1.82
N GLY A 168 5.57 -14.48 1.56
CA GLY A 168 4.89 -14.39 0.25
C GLY A 168 4.26 -13.03 -0.07
N ALA A 169 3.97 -12.20 0.93
CA ALA A 169 3.44 -10.85 0.77
C ALA A 169 3.99 -9.94 1.87
N ARG A 170 3.92 -8.61 1.69
CA ARG A 170 4.56 -7.64 2.60
C ARG A 170 6.08 -7.81 2.69
N TYR A 171 6.71 -8.20 1.59
CA TYR A 171 8.14 -8.45 1.59
C TYR A 171 8.90 -7.17 1.96
N PRO A 172 9.75 -7.16 3.00
CA PRO A 172 10.39 -5.94 3.48
C PRO A 172 11.32 -5.35 2.42
N VAL A 173 11.28 -4.02 2.28
CA VAL A 173 12.09 -3.27 1.31
C VAL A 173 12.92 -2.21 2.01
N LEU A 174 14.11 -1.93 1.50
CA LEU A 174 14.93 -0.78 1.86
C LEU A 174 14.57 0.40 0.95
N VAL A 175 14.04 1.47 1.53
CA VAL A 175 13.64 2.69 0.84
C VAL A 175 14.71 3.75 1.00
N ASN A 176 15.11 4.33 -0.13
CA ASN A 176 16.11 5.40 -0.21
C ASN A 176 17.38 5.10 0.60
N LYS A 177 17.81 3.82 0.58
CA LYS A 177 19.00 3.31 1.28
C LYS A 177 19.02 3.58 2.79
N ARG A 178 17.86 3.86 3.41
CA ARG A 178 17.78 4.30 4.81
C ARG A 178 16.79 3.53 5.65
N TYR A 179 15.52 3.50 5.25
CA TYR A 179 14.45 2.93 6.05
C TYR A 179 14.03 1.59 5.48
N ILE A 180 14.01 0.55 6.31
CA ILE A 180 13.21 -0.63 5.97
C ILE A 180 11.73 -0.24 6.08
N MET A 181 10.93 -0.65 5.11
CA MET A 181 9.52 -0.34 5.00
C MET A 181 8.72 -1.60 4.71
N ASP A 182 7.52 -1.70 5.28
CA ASP A 182 6.50 -2.67 4.88
C ASP A 182 5.74 -2.11 3.65
N PRO A 183 5.79 -2.76 2.48
CA PRO A 183 5.13 -2.26 1.28
C PRO A 183 3.61 -2.54 1.26
N THR A 184 2.99 -2.83 2.41
CA THR A 184 1.63 -3.36 2.57
C THR A 184 1.52 -4.81 2.06
N PRO A 185 0.38 -5.53 2.27
CA PRO A 185 0.19 -6.89 1.76
C PRO A 185 0.02 -6.99 0.24
N ILE A 186 0.90 -6.32 -0.51
CA ILE A 186 1.10 -6.63 -1.92
C ILE A 186 1.94 -7.92 -2.04
N PRO A 187 1.70 -8.72 -3.10
CA PRO A 187 2.53 -9.89 -3.41
C PRO A 187 3.95 -9.46 -3.78
N ARG A 188 4.90 -10.40 -3.77
CA ARG A 188 6.28 -10.12 -4.21
C ARG A 188 6.31 -9.57 -5.64
N TRP A 189 5.43 -10.08 -6.49
CA TRP A 189 5.18 -9.63 -7.86
C TRP A 189 5.06 -8.12 -8.01
N ASP A 190 4.37 -7.46 -7.08
CA ASP A 190 4.12 -6.02 -7.17
C ASP A 190 5.24 -5.17 -6.56
N VAL A 191 6.15 -5.76 -5.77
CA VAL A 191 7.24 -5.02 -5.09
C VAL A 191 8.15 -4.28 -6.08
N PRO A 192 8.62 -4.89 -7.20
CA PRO A 192 9.46 -4.19 -8.17
C PRO A 192 8.83 -2.92 -8.75
N LYS A 193 7.49 -2.83 -8.80
CA LYS A 193 6.76 -1.67 -9.34
C LYS A 193 6.91 -0.42 -8.48
N LEU A 194 7.36 -0.56 -7.24
CA LEU A 194 7.62 0.56 -6.33
C LEU A 194 8.95 1.26 -6.64
N ASN A 195 9.90 0.54 -7.25
CA ASN A 195 11.26 1.04 -7.45
C ASN A 195 11.31 2.04 -8.60
N MET A 196 11.82 3.24 -8.33
CA MET A 196 12.02 4.29 -9.35
C MET A 196 10.75 4.63 -10.15
N ALA A 197 9.56 4.42 -9.58
CA ALA A 197 8.30 4.69 -10.26
C ALA A 197 8.09 6.20 -10.48
N ASP A 198 7.32 6.55 -11.52
CA ASP A 198 7.01 7.94 -11.85
C ASP A 198 5.99 8.58 -10.88
N ASN A 199 5.14 7.75 -10.27
CA ASN A 199 4.01 8.19 -9.45
C ASN A 199 4.37 8.30 -7.96
N LEU A 200 3.51 8.96 -7.19
CA LEU A 200 3.61 9.01 -5.73
C LEU A 200 2.89 7.82 -5.10
N PHE A 201 3.53 7.15 -4.14
CA PHE A 201 2.89 6.15 -3.27
C PHE A 201 2.66 6.70 -1.86
N LEU A 202 1.43 6.61 -1.37
CA LEU A 202 1.04 6.95 -0.01
C LEU A 202 0.48 5.71 0.70
N PHE A 203 0.94 5.44 1.90
CA PHE A 203 0.60 4.25 2.67
C PHE A 203 -0.11 4.66 3.96
N GLY A 204 -1.34 4.17 4.16
CA GLY A 204 -2.19 4.58 5.27
C GLY A 204 -2.58 3.45 6.21
N ALA A 205 -2.02 3.44 7.42
CA ALA A 205 -2.36 2.52 8.50
C ALA A 205 -3.24 3.20 9.56
N GLY A 206 -4.56 3.14 9.39
CA GLY A 206 -5.50 3.87 10.26
C GLY A 206 -5.55 3.32 11.68
N ARG A 207 -5.54 1.98 11.84
CA ARG A 207 -5.57 1.33 13.16
C ARG A 207 -4.30 1.62 13.96
N GLU A 208 -3.15 1.53 13.29
CA GLU A 208 -1.82 1.71 13.86
C GLU A 208 -1.36 3.18 13.85
N LYS A 209 -2.21 4.08 13.34
CA LYS A 209 -2.03 5.53 13.33
C LYS A 209 -0.73 5.97 12.65
N LYS A 210 -0.38 5.35 11.51
CA LYS A 210 0.81 5.70 10.72
C LYS A 210 0.45 6.09 9.28
N ILE A 211 1.18 7.06 8.74
CA ILE A 211 1.25 7.36 7.31
C ILE A 211 2.72 7.37 6.90
N TYR A 212 3.03 6.77 5.76
CA TYR A 212 4.35 6.79 5.16
C TYR A 212 4.23 6.90 3.64
N ALA A 213 5.33 7.17 2.96
CA ALA A 213 5.33 7.45 1.53
C ALA A 213 6.61 6.97 0.85
N VAL A 214 6.48 6.76 -0.47
CA VAL A 214 7.60 6.64 -1.40
C VAL A 214 7.36 7.68 -2.50
N PRO A 215 8.17 8.76 -2.54
CA PRO A 215 8.11 9.74 -3.62
C PRO A 215 8.47 9.14 -4.98
N PRO A 216 8.08 9.79 -6.09
CA PRO A 216 8.57 9.47 -7.42
C PRO A 216 10.10 9.34 -7.46
N TYR A 217 10.61 8.46 -8.32
CA TYR A 217 12.04 8.28 -8.58
C TYR A 217 12.87 7.93 -7.32
N THR A 218 12.26 7.25 -6.35
CA THR A 218 12.92 6.78 -5.14
C THR A 218 13.35 5.32 -5.30
N THR A 219 14.56 4.98 -4.85
CA THR A 219 15.02 3.59 -4.83
C THR A 219 14.25 2.78 -3.79
N VAL A 220 13.68 1.66 -4.20
CA VAL A 220 12.99 0.70 -3.34
C VAL A 220 13.53 -0.69 -3.65
N GLU A 221 14.32 -1.24 -2.74
CA GLU A 221 15.06 -2.47 -2.95
C GLU A 221 14.55 -3.55 -2.00
N PRO A 222 14.04 -4.70 -2.48
CA PRO A 222 13.73 -5.83 -1.60
C PRO A 222 14.96 -6.24 -0.79
N LEU A 223 14.78 -6.57 0.49
CA LEU A 223 15.88 -7.14 1.27
C LEU A 223 16.32 -8.47 0.67
N GLU A 224 17.60 -8.61 0.40
CA GLU A 224 18.17 -9.82 -0.18
C GLU A 224 19.61 -10.01 0.29
N PHE A 225 20.19 -11.15 -0.04
CA PHE A 225 21.59 -11.47 0.20
C PHE A 225 22.35 -11.51 -1.14
N GLU A 226 23.68 -11.53 -1.07
CA GLU A 226 24.52 -11.65 -2.27
C GLU A 226 24.29 -12.98 -2.99
N ASP A 227 24.16 -14.05 -2.21
CA ASP A 227 23.95 -15.43 -2.63
C ASP A 227 22.47 -15.85 -2.68
N PHE A 228 21.56 -15.03 -2.13
CA PHE A 228 20.12 -15.30 -2.15
C PHE A 228 19.33 -14.05 -2.60
N LYS A 229 19.02 -14.01 -3.90
CA LYS A 229 18.32 -12.90 -4.56
C LYS A 229 16.81 -12.96 -4.41
N PHE A 230 16.19 -11.78 -4.37
CA PHE A 230 14.74 -11.64 -4.37
C PHE A 230 14.11 -12.31 -5.61
N ARG A 231 12.97 -12.95 -5.42
CA ARG A 231 12.19 -13.60 -6.48
C ARG A 231 10.71 -13.29 -6.32
N VAL A 232 10.05 -13.11 -7.45
CA VAL A 232 8.58 -12.98 -7.52
C VAL A 232 7.94 -14.35 -7.72
N GLU A 233 6.63 -14.41 -7.58
CA GLU A 233 5.82 -15.59 -7.87
C GLU A 233 6.04 -16.05 -9.32
N ASP A 234 6.19 -17.36 -9.51
CA ASP A 234 6.38 -17.97 -10.82
C ASP A 234 5.06 -18.50 -11.39
N PHE A 235 4.59 -17.84 -12.46
CA PHE A 235 3.42 -18.23 -13.23
C PHE A 235 3.79 -18.88 -14.57
N SER A 236 5.04 -19.35 -14.75
CA SER A 236 5.50 -19.99 -15.98
C SER A 236 4.57 -21.13 -16.42
N GLY A 237 4.23 -21.13 -17.71
CA GLY A 237 3.31 -22.11 -18.30
C GLY A 237 1.82 -21.86 -17.97
N LYS A 238 1.49 -20.81 -17.22
CA LYS A 238 0.12 -20.37 -16.96
C LYS A 238 -0.17 -19.06 -17.70
N ALA A 239 -1.43 -18.87 -18.06
CA ALA A 239 -1.93 -17.64 -18.65
C ALA A 239 -3.30 -17.33 -18.05
N CYS A 240 -3.69 -16.06 -18.03
CA CYS A 240 -5.03 -15.67 -17.63
C CYS A 240 -6.06 -16.38 -18.52
N TYR A 241 -6.94 -17.19 -17.92
CA TYR A 241 -7.98 -17.91 -18.66
C TYR A 241 -8.93 -16.99 -19.46
N LYS A 242 -9.08 -15.73 -19.03
CA LYS A 242 -9.99 -14.77 -19.68
C LYS A 242 -9.39 -14.01 -20.86
N CYS A 243 -8.13 -13.58 -20.75
CA CYS A 243 -7.50 -12.70 -21.75
C CYS A 243 -6.18 -13.23 -22.33
N GLY A 244 -5.66 -14.34 -21.82
CA GLY A 244 -4.41 -14.94 -22.29
C GLY A 244 -3.13 -14.23 -21.84
N ALA A 245 -3.21 -13.22 -20.97
CA ALA A 245 -2.04 -12.52 -20.45
C ALA A 245 -1.13 -13.47 -19.65
N THR A 246 0.19 -13.30 -19.80
CA THR A 246 1.24 -14.12 -19.16
C THR A 246 2.18 -13.28 -18.28
N ASP A 247 1.97 -11.97 -18.28
CA ASP A 247 2.76 -10.93 -17.62
C ASP A 247 1.96 -10.24 -16.51
N THR A 248 1.02 -10.97 -15.90
CA THR A 248 0.14 -10.47 -14.84
C THR A 248 0.16 -11.41 -13.64
N PHE A 249 -0.04 -10.87 -12.44
CA PHE A 249 -0.31 -11.69 -11.26
C PHE A 249 -1.64 -12.44 -11.45
N LEU A 250 -1.62 -13.76 -11.22
CA LEU A 250 -2.80 -14.61 -11.45
C LEU A 250 -3.50 -14.95 -10.13
N ASP A 251 -4.82 -14.84 -10.14
CA ASP A 251 -5.67 -15.37 -9.08
C ASP A 251 -5.95 -16.85 -9.35
N GLU A 252 -5.82 -17.69 -8.32
CA GLU A 252 -6.27 -19.08 -8.37
C GLU A 252 -7.78 -19.13 -8.09
N ILE A 253 -8.54 -19.60 -9.07
CA ILE A 253 -9.97 -19.87 -8.91
C ILE A 253 -10.13 -21.38 -8.82
N VAL A 254 -10.46 -21.85 -7.62
CA VAL A 254 -10.84 -23.25 -7.43
C VAL A 254 -12.28 -23.39 -7.90
N GLU A 255 -12.51 -24.22 -8.92
CA GLU A 255 -13.86 -24.65 -9.27
C GLU A 255 -14.30 -25.69 -8.24
N ASP A 256 -15.33 -25.37 -7.44
CA ASP A 256 -15.97 -26.35 -6.56
C ASP A 256 -16.57 -27.47 -7.43
N GLY A 257 -15.85 -28.59 -7.55
CA GLY A 257 -16.20 -29.68 -8.47
C GLY A 257 -15.41 -30.99 -8.33
N THR A 258 -14.58 -31.15 -7.29
CA THR A 258 -14.00 -32.45 -6.86
C THR A 258 -13.74 -32.44 -5.36
#